data_AF-A0A3M2GCG8-F1
#
_entry.id   AF-A0A3M2GCG8-F1
#
_cell.length_a   1.000
_cell.length_b   1.000
_cell.length_c   1.000
_cell.angle_alpha   90.00
_cell.angle_beta   90.00
_cell.angle_gamma   90.00
#
_symmetry.space_group_name_H-M   'P 1'
#
loop_
_entity.id
_entity.type
_entity.pdbx_description
1 polymer ?
#
loop_
_entity_poly.entity_id
_entity_poly.type
_entity_poly.pdbx_seq_one_letter_code
_entity_poly.pdbx_strand_id
1 'polypeptide(L)'
;WDIPNVKSNHPEKTEHPCQFPIELVERCLLAFTNNDDFIFDPYCGVASALIAGLRHHRKVIGCEKEAKYIQIGQQRIHDFYAGNLKIRPLGKPVHKPTGKEKVTQIPPEWKQIENGAYTK
;
A
#
# COMPACT_ATOMS: atom_id res chain seq x y z
N TRP A 1 12.87 -7.51 1.31
CA TRP A 1 12.03 -6.33 1.61
C TRP A 1 10.71 -6.82 2.16
N ASP A 2 10.17 -6.18 3.21
CA ASP A 2 8.88 -6.53 3.79
C ASP A 2 7.93 -5.32 3.65
N ILE A 3 7.06 -5.38 2.64
CA ILE A 3 6.15 -4.29 2.26
C ILE A 3 4.72 -4.80 2.48
N PRO A 4 3.92 -4.15 3.32
CA PRO A 4 2.57 -4.63 3.61
C PRO A 4 1.64 -4.38 2.43
N ASN A 5 0.71 -5.29 2.19
CA ASN A 5 -0.36 -5.09 1.22
C ASN A 5 -1.35 -4.00 1.72
N VAL A 6 -2.00 -3.30 0.79
CA VAL A 6 -3.02 -2.28 1.08
C VAL A 6 -4.34 -2.97 1.44
N LYS A 7 -4.51 -3.27 2.73
CA LYS A 7 -5.73 -3.87 3.31
C LYS A 7 -6.46 -2.86 4.20
N SER A 8 -7.57 -3.28 4.82
CA SER A 8 -8.57 -2.45 5.52
C SER A 8 -8.04 -1.20 6.24
N ASN A 9 -7.02 -1.33 7.10
CA ASN A 9 -6.49 -0.21 7.89
C ASN A 9 -5.21 0.44 7.30
N HIS A 10 -4.86 0.11 6.06
CA HIS A 10 -3.69 0.71 5.41
C HIS A 10 -3.98 2.18 5.09
N PRO A 11 -3.06 3.13 5.37
CA PRO A 11 -3.32 4.57 5.19
C PRO A 11 -3.68 4.96 3.76
N GLU A 12 -3.19 4.21 2.78
CA GLU A 12 -3.46 4.43 1.36
C GLU A 12 -4.72 3.71 0.86
N LYS A 13 -5.42 2.92 1.68
CA LYS A 13 -6.53 2.08 1.22
C LYS A 13 -7.65 2.94 0.64
N THR A 14 -8.01 2.61 -0.60
CA THR A 14 -9.21 3.11 -1.28
C THR A 14 -10.18 1.96 -1.57
N GLU A 15 -11.27 2.27 -2.26
CA GLU A 15 -12.27 1.29 -2.69
C GLU A 15 -11.73 0.27 -3.71
N HIS A 16 -10.58 0.54 -4.34
CA HIS A 16 -10.01 -0.39 -5.32
C HIS A 16 -9.62 -1.72 -4.65
N PRO A 17 -10.09 -2.88 -5.17
CA PRO A 17 -9.95 -4.17 -4.49
C PRO A 17 -8.49 -4.62 -4.41
N CYS A 18 -7.74 -4.42 -5.50
CA CYS A 18 -6.36 -4.88 -5.67
C CYS A 18 -5.37 -3.72 -5.72
N GLN A 19 -5.51 -2.75 -4.82
CA GLN A 19 -4.57 -1.63 -4.75
C GLN A 19 -3.22 -2.10 -4.18
N PHE A 20 -2.12 -1.72 -4.81
CA PHE A 20 -0.78 -1.90 -4.26
C PHE A 20 -0.29 -0.60 -3.59
N PRO A 21 0.64 -0.70 -2.60
CA PRO A 21 1.16 0.47 -1.91
C PRO A 21 2.10 1.26 -2.81
N ILE A 22 2.09 2.59 -2.69
CA ILE A 22 2.95 3.49 -3.47
C ILE A 22 4.43 3.10 -3.34
N GLU A 23 4.87 2.75 -2.12
CA GLU A 23 6.23 2.30 -1.84
C GLU A 23 6.71 1.16 -2.75
N LEU A 24 5.82 0.25 -3.15
CA LEU A 24 6.22 -0.92 -3.95
C LEU A 24 6.78 -0.48 -5.30
N VAL A 25 6.06 0.38 -6.01
CA VAL A 25 6.45 0.86 -7.34
C VAL A 25 7.47 2.00 -7.27
N GLU A 26 7.44 2.79 -6.19
CA GLU A 26 8.40 3.88 -5.93
C GLU A 26 9.85 3.36 -5.99
N ARG A 27 10.10 2.15 -5.49
CA ARG A 27 11.42 1.51 -5.54
C ARG A 27 11.88 1.20 -6.95
N CYS A 28 11.02 0.60 -7.76
CA CYS A 28 11.32 0.30 -9.17
C CYS A 28 11.60 1.60 -9.93
N LEU A 29 10.77 2.61 -9.70
CA LEU A 29 10.92 3.92 -10.33
C LEU A 29 12.27 4.55 -10.00
N LEU A 30 12.66 4.57 -8.72
CA LEU A 30 13.97 5.10 -8.29
C LEU A 30 15.16 4.30 -8.85
N ALA A 31 14.99 3.00 -9.09
CA ALA A 31 16.05 2.14 -9.60
C ALA A 31 16.24 2.25 -11.13
N PHE A 32 15.17 2.54 -11.88
CA PHE A 32 15.15 2.42 -13.34
C PHE A 32 14.92 3.74 -14.09
N THR A 33 14.72 4.86 -13.39
CA THR A 33 14.40 6.15 -14.02
C THR A 33 15.09 7.31 -13.33
N ASN A 34 15.31 8.40 -14.05
CA ASN A 34 15.84 9.66 -13.55
C ASN A 34 14.74 10.71 -13.40
N ASN A 35 15.10 11.88 -12.87
CA ASN A 35 14.21 13.04 -12.86
C ASN A 35 13.82 13.41 -14.30
N ASP A 36 12.61 13.94 -14.47
CA ASP A 36 12.00 14.35 -15.75
C ASP A 36 11.73 13.24 -16.78
N ASP A 37 12.08 11.98 -16.49
CA ASP A 37 11.70 10.83 -17.29
C ASP A 37 10.18 10.64 -17.31
N PHE A 38 9.69 10.01 -18.37
CA PHE A 38 8.29 9.62 -18.51
C PHE A 38 8.03 8.24 -17.90
N ILE A 39 7.01 8.17 -17.06
CA ILE A 39 6.45 6.94 -16.52
C ILE A 39 5.09 6.72 -17.15
N PHE A 40 4.91 5.55 -17.76
CA PHE A 40 3.64 5.15 -18.33
C PHE A 40 3.09 3.93 -17.59
N ASP A 41 1.85 4.04 -17.10
CA ASP A 41 1.11 2.93 -16.49
C ASP A 41 -0.21 2.70 -17.26
N PRO A 42 -0.30 1.65 -18.10
CA PRO A 42 -1.49 1.39 -18.91
C PRO A 42 -2.69 0.86 -18.09
N TYR A 43 -2.49 0.51 -16.82
CA TYR A 43 -3.51 -0.03 -15.92
C TYR A 43 -3.41 0.65 -14.55
N CYS A 44 -3.46 1.99 -14.57
CA CYS A 44 -3.06 2.79 -13.43
C CYS A 44 -4.00 2.67 -12.23
N GLY A 45 -5.22 2.13 -12.41
CA GLY A 45 -6.20 1.93 -11.36
C GLY A 45 -6.45 3.24 -10.61
N VAL A 46 -6.10 3.26 -9.33
CA VAL A 46 -6.22 4.44 -8.46
C VAL A 46 -4.94 5.30 -8.43
N ALA A 47 -4.09 5.23 -9.47
CA ALA A 47 -2.92 6.09 -9.68
C ALA A 47 -1.74 5.91 -8.70
N SER A 48 -1.55 4.73 -8.08
CA SER A 48 -0.41 4.52 -7.16
C SER A 48 0.97 4.71 -7.83
N ALA A 49 1.16 4.22 -9.07
CA ALA A 49 2.40 4.43 -9.82
C ALA A 49 2.60 5.87 -10.28
N LEU A 50 1.54 6.52 -10.73
CA LEU A 50 1.59 7.93 -11.13
C LEU A 50 1.98 8.81 -9.94
N ILE A 51 1.36 8.60 -8.77
CA ILE A 51 1.69 9.35 -7.56
C ILE A 51 3.16 9.12 -7.16
N ALA A 52 3.69 7.89 -7.27
CA ALA A 52 5.11 7.63 -7.02
C ALA A 52 6.01 8.44 -7.96
N GLY A 53 5.69 8.53 -9.25
CA GLY A 53 6.44 9.33 -10.20
C GLY A 53 6.38 10.82 -9.93
N LEU A 54 5.18 11.35 -9.64
CA LEU A 54 5.01 12.75 -9.26
C LEU A 54 5.81 13.11 -8.02
N ARG A 55 5.84 12.23 -7.01
CA ARG A 55 6.61 12.40 -5.77
C ARG A 55 8.09 12.59 -5.98
N HIS A 56 8.60 12.02 -7.07
CA HIS A 56 10.01 12.00 -7.42
C HIS A 56 10.30 12.82 -8.67
N HIS A 57 9.47 13.79 -9.03
CA HIS A 57 9.74 14.70 -10.16
C HIS A 57 9.89 13.98 -11.51
N ARG A 58 9.08 12.94 -11.74
CA ARG A 58 8.91 12.32 -13.07
C ARG A 58 7.63 12.81 -13.72
N LYS A 59 7.59 12.77 -15.05
CA LYS A 59 6.37 13.01 -15.83
C LYS A 59 5.59 11.71 -15.88
N VAL A 60 4.27 11.77 -15.71
CA VAL A 60 3.46 10.56 -15.58
C VAL A 60 2.30 10.57 -16.56
N ILE A 61 2.03 9.41 -17.15
CA ILE A 61 0.92 9.16 -18.05
C ILE A 61 0.29 7.85 -17.59
N GLY A 62 -1.03 7.80 -17.48
CA GLY A 62 -1.70 6.55 -17.14
C GLY A 62 -3.04 6.41 -17.82
N CYS A 63 -3.41 5.15 -18.05
CA CYS A 63 -4.70 4.76 -18.59
C CYS A 63 -5.41 3.84 -17.61
N GLU A 64 -6.73 3.98 -17.54
CA GLU A 64 -7.60 3.11 -16.77
C GLU A 64 -8.95 3.04 -17.49
N LYS A 65 -9.58 1.87 -17.46
CA LYS A 65 -10.85 1.63 -18.15
C LYS A 65 -12.03 2.07 -17.29
N GLU A 66 -11.96 1.80 -16.00
CA GLU A 66 -13.07 2.03 -15.07
C GLU A 66 -13.07 3.49 -14.59
N ALA A 67 -14.08 4.26 -15.01
CA ALA A 67 -14.20 5.69 -14.71
C ALA A 67 -14.16 5.99 -13.19
N LYS A 68 -14.70 5.08 -12.37
CA LYS A 68 -14.65 5.16 -10.91
C LYS A 68 -13.22 5.22 -10.38
N TYR A 69 -12.32 4.40 -10.91
CA TYR A 69 -10.92 4.37 -10.48
C TYR A 69 -10.15 5.59 -10.97
N ILE A 70 -10.47 6.09 -12.18
CA ILE A 70 -9.95 7.37 -12.68
C ILE A 70 -10.30 8.50 -11.70
N GLN A 71 -11.57 8.61 -11.28
CA GLN A 71 -12.02 9.65 -10.35
C GLN A 71 -11.26 9.58 -9.01
N ILE A 72 -11.12 8.38 -8.44
CA ILE A 72 -10.35 8.18 -7.21
C ILE A 72 -8.87 8.55 -7.43
N GLY A 73 -8.27 8.13 -8.54
CA GLY A 73 -6.89 8.46 -8.88
C GLY A 73 -6.66 9.96 -9.03
N GLN A 74 -7.57 10.67 -9.72
CA GLN A 74 -7.54 12.13 -9.85
C GLN A 74 -7.63 12.82 -8.49
N GLN A 75 -8.56 12.39 -7.62
CA GLN A 75 -8.68 12.94 -6.28
C GLN A 75 -7.40 12.71 -5.47
N ARG A 76 -6.80 11.52 -5.53
CA ARG A 76 -5.53 11.24 -4.84
C ARG A 76 -4.39 12.12 -5.35
N ILE A 77 -4.31 12.38 -6.66
CA ILE A 77 -3.31 13.28 -7.24
C ILE A 77 -3.53 14.71 -6.75
N HIS A 78 -4.78 15.17 -6.71
CA HIS A 78 -5.12 16.48 -6.15
C HIS A 78 -4.73 16.57 -4.66
N ASP A 79 -5.07 15.56 -3.85
CA ASP A 79 -4.71 15.50 -2.44
C ASP A 79 -3.20 15.43 -2.22
N PHE A 80 -2.46 14.81 -3.16
CA PHE A 80 -1.00 14.79 -3.13
C PHE A 80 -0.43 16.20 -3.30
N TYR A 81 -0.87 16.95 -4.30
CA TYR A 81 -0.43 18.34 -4.50
C TYR A 81 -0.88 19.28 -3.38
N ALA A 82 -2.04 19.02 -2.77
CA ALA A 82 -2.52 19.76 -1.61
C ALA A 82 -1.77 19.40 -0.30
N GLY A 83 -0.90 18.38 -0.30
CA GLY A 83 -0.18 17.92 0.88
C GLY A 83 -1.02 17.10 1.87
N ASN A 84 -2.23 16.68 1.46
CA ASN A 84 -3.20 15.99 2.31
C ASN A 84 -3.20 14.47 2.14
N LEU A 85 -2.55 13.95 1.08
CA LEU A 85 -2.54 12.52 0.80
C LEU A 85 -1.73 11.75 1.85
N LYS A 86 -2.40 10.80 2.53
CA LYS A 86 -1.74 9.89 3.48
C LYS A 86 -0.98 8.81 2.73
N ILE A 87 0.35 8.87 2.79
CA ILE A 87 1.24 7.90 2.15
C ILE A 87 2.07 7.19 3.22
N ARG A 88 2.28 5.88 3.08
CA ARG A 88 3.23 5.16 3.92
C ARG A 88 4.66 5.50 3.48
N PRO A 89 5.53 6.00 4.36
CA PRO A 89 6.91 6.33 3.98
C PRO A 89 7.70 5.11 3.49
N LEU A 90 8.53 5.34 2.46
CA LEU A 90 9.49 4.38 1.92
C LEU A 90 10.38 3.81 3.03
N GLY A 91 10.46 2.49 3.14
CA GLY A 91 11.33 1.79 4.09
C GLY A 91 10.78 1.72 5.52
N LYS A 92 9.56 2.22 5.80
CA LYS A 92 8.95 2.05 7.12
C LYS A 92 8.85 0.54 7.43
N PRO A 93 9.25 0.06 8.62
CA PRO A 93 9.10 -1.35 8.97
C PRO A 93 7.62 -1.72 9.18
N VAL A 94 7.27 -2.98 8.90
CA VAL A 94 5.96 -3.53 9.26
C VAL A 94 5.84 -3.58 10.79
N HIS A 95 4.69 -3.18 11.31
CA HIS A 95 4.43 -3.23 12.74
C HIS A 95 4.52 -4.68 13.22
N LYS A 96 5.40 -4.92 14.20
CA LYS A 96 5.50 -6.19 14.91
C LYS A 96 4.74 -6.04 16.22
N PRO A 97 3.74 -6.91 16.49
CA PRO A 97 3.04 -6.91 17.76
C PRO A 97 4.03 -7.12 18.91
N THR A 98 3.75 -6.48 20.04
CA THR A 98 4.59 -6.57 21.24
C THR A 98 4.32 -7.84 22.06
N GLY A 99 3.25 -8.58 21.76
CA GLY A 99 2.80 -9.75 22.52
C GLY A 99 1.84 -9.39 23.67
N LYS A 100 1.64 -8.09 23.93
CA LYS A 100 0.67 -7.59 24.91
C LYS A 100 -0.73 -7.45 24.33
N GLU A 101 -0.84 -7.46 23.02
CA GLU A 101 -2.10 -7.35 22.29
C GLU A 101 -2.90 -8.65 22.45
N LYS A 102 -4.20 -8.55 22.76
CA LYS A 102 -5.08 -9.71 22.99
C LYS A 102 -5.03 -10.74 21.86
N VAL A 103 -4.94 -10.29 20.60
CA VAL A 103 -4.88 -11.14 19.40
C VAL A 103 -3.59 -11.97 19.32
N THR A 104 -2.54 -11.55 20.02
CA THR A 104 -1.24 -12.25 20.06
C THR A 104 -1.03 -13.07 21.32
N GLN A 105 -1.92 -12.93 22.30
CA GLN A 105 -1.90 -13.76 23.50
C GLN A 105 -2.61 -15.08 23.21
N ILE A 106 -2.04 -16.17 23.71
CA ILE A 106 -2.68 -17.49 23.67
C ILE A 106 -3.98 -17.39 24.50
N PRO A 107 -5.15 -17.72 23.92
CA PRO A 107 -6.41 -17.77 24.64
C PRO A 107 -6.27 -18.62 25.91
N PRO A 108 -6.84 -18.19 27.05
CA PRO A 108 -6.77 -18.97 28.30
C PRO A 108 -7.23 -20.42 28.14
N GLU A 109 -8.19 -20.66 27.25
CA GLU A 109 -8.76 -21.97 26.91
C GLU A 109 -7.70 -22.91 26.30
N TRP A 110 -6.68 -22.36 25.63
CA TRP A 110 -5.60 -23.13 25.00
C TRP A 110 -4.42 -23.38 25.95
N LYS A 111 -4.37 -22.72 27.12
CA LYS A 111 -3.31 -22.91 28.12
C LYS A 111 -3.49 -24.18 28.97
N GLN A 112 -4.69 -24.77 28.96
CA GLN A 112 -5.02 -25.95 29.78
C GLN A 112 -4.77 -27.29 29.09
N ILE A 113 -4.29 -27.30 27.84
CA ILE A 113 -4.00 -28.53 27.07
C ILE A 113 -2.56 -28.95 27.36
N GLU A 114 -2.29 -29.47 28.56
CA GLU A 114 -0.98 -30.04 28.89
C GLU A 114 -0.95 -31.58 28.92
N ASN A 115 -2.08 -32.29 28.76
CA ASN A 115 -2.10 -33.76 28.85
C ASN A 115 -3.02 -34.47 27.84
N GLY A 116 -2.68 -34.40 26.55
CA GLY A 116 -2.99 -35.48 25.61
C GLY A 116 -4.09 -35.25 24.59
N ALA A 117 -3.69 -35.40 23.31
CA ALA A 117 -4.49 -35.62 22.11
C ALA A 117 -5.32 -34.45 21.55
N TYR A 118 -4.82 -33.90 20.44
CA TYR A 118 -5.68 -33.39 19.37
C TYR A 118 -6.40 -34.57 18.72
N THR A 119 -7.71 -34.67 18.88
CA THR A 119 -8.52 -35.40 17.90
C THR A 119 -8.93 -34.40 16.82
N LYS A 120 -8.69 -34.78 15.56
CA LYS A 120 -8.99 -34.00 14.35
C LYS A 120 -10.43 -33.48 14.30
#